data_AF-A0A7K5QMR8-F1
#
_entry.id   AF-A0A7K5QMR8-F1
#
_cell.length_a   1.000
_cell.length_b   1.000
_cell.length_c   1.000
_cell.angle_alpha   90.00
_cell.angle_beta   90.00
_cell.angle_gamma   90.00
#
_symmetry.space_group_name_H-M   'P 1'
#
loop_
_entity.id
_entity.type
_entity.pdbx_description
1 polymer ?
#
loop_
_entity_poly.entity_id
_entity_poly.type
_entity_poly.pdbx_seq_one_letter_code
_entity_poly.pdbx_strand_id
1 'polypeptide(L)'
;VFIGSRAASSVLQRLRRANSNRLEEVIPGNLERECIEEKCSYEEAREVFENEEKTVNGDQCNPNPCKNGAVCKDQINSYVCWCPAGYEGKNCEIDFTCAIKNGGCKHFCSHQPPQKVVCSCAPGYKLHEDGKSCEPTVPYPCGRITAPEAKRKLTRSMNTFEHWNTTADDPDDGPEEVQDNATETSTAATPRITPVLRTGTRVVGGSDSMKGEVPWQVLLVNSEGLGFCGASIINEKWLVTAAHCLKPGYTHNLTAVAGEHDVRSDEHTEQLRKVVRLLPHPTYNASINEYHNDIALLELERPLTLNSYVTPICLGSREFTNALLKQGVGTVSGWGRVLFQGRQATTLQVLRVPFVDRPTCLKSTSTSILQNMFCAGFASGGRDTCEGDSGGPHATEIEGTWFLTGITSWGEECARPGKYGIYTRVSKYVKWIKQTTRLP
;
A
#
# COMPACT_ATOMS: atom_id res chain seq x y z
N VAL A 1 -55.40 20.65 3.32
CA VAL A 1 -53.98 20.76 3.74
C VAL A 1 -53.82 19.91 4.98
N PHE A 2 -53.24 18.72 4.86
CA PHE A 2 -52.97 17.86 6.02
C PHE A 2 -51.49 18.05 6.41
N ILE A 3 -51.27 18.50 7.63
CA ILE A 3 -49.94 18.70 8.19
C ILE A 3 -49.44 17.33 8.69
N GLY A 4 -48.18 16.98 8.39
CA GLY A 4 -47.57 15.74 8.87
C GLY A 4 -47.45 15.71 10.40
N SER A 5 -47.55 14.51 10.99
CA SER A 5 -47.65 14.30 12.46
C SER A 5 -46.64 15.09 13.28
N ARG A 6 -45.39 15.18 12.82
CA ARG A 6 -44.30 15.88 13.51
C ARG A 6 -44.49 17.40 13.59
N ALA A 7 -45.20 18.00 12.62
CA ALA A 7 -45.53 19.42 12.59
C ALA A 7 -46.89 19.74 13.24
N ALA A 8 -47.76 18.75 13.45
CA ALA A 8 -48.97 18.91 14.25
C ALA A 8 -48.65 19.07 15.75
N SER A 9 -47.63 18.36 16.24
CA SER A 9 -47.16 18.39 17.63
C SER A 9 -46.55 19.73 18.08
N SER A 10 -46.14 20.60 17.15
CA SER A 10 -45.60 21.93 17.48
C SER A 10 -46.65 23.03 17.54
N VAL A 11 -47.84 22.80 16.97
CA VAL A 11 -48.95 23.78 16.91
C VAL A 11 -49.98 23.52 18.00
N LEU A 12 -50.21 22.25 18.34
CA LEU A 12 -51.05 21.86 19.46
C LEU A 12 -50.15 21.49 20.65
N GLN A 13 -49.79 22.47 21.48
CA GLN A 13 -49.38 22.14 22.84
C GLN A 13 -50.62 21.62 23.57
N ARG A 14 -50.85 20.30 23.51
CA ARG A 14 -51.73 19.64 24.48
C ARG A 14 -51.08 19.88 25.84
N LEU A 15 -51.75 20.68 26.68
CA LEU A 15 -51.47 20.68 28.11
C LEU A 15 -51.53 19.22 28.58
N ARG A 16 -50.48 18.76 29.28
CA ARG A 16 -50.49 17.45 29.96
C ARG A 16 -51.82 17.30 30.68
N ARG A 17 -52.53 16.18 30.47
CA ARG A 17 -53.73 15.91 31.27
C ARG A 17 -53.35 15.64 32.73
N ALA A 18 -52.14 15.15 32.95
CA ALA A 18 -51.60 14.78 34.26
C ALA A 18 -50.95 15.95 35.03
N ASN A 19 -51.15 15.94 36.35
CA ASN A 19 -50.93 17.01 37.35
C ASN A 19 -52.01 18.10 37.44
N SER A 20 -53.21 17.85 36.94
CA SER A 20 -54.28 18.85 37.01
C SER A 20 -55.08 18.83 38.31
N ASN A 21 -55.07 17.73 39.09
CA ASN A 21 -55.80 17.63 40.36
C ASN A 21 -55.19 16.64 41.37
N ARG A 22 -55.38 16.93 42.67
CA ARG A 22 -54.85 16.23 43.87
C ARG A 22 -55.26 14.75 44.09
N LEU A 23 -55.93 14.09 43.13
CA LEU A 23 -56.51 12.74 43.29
C LEU A 23 -56.12 11.76 42.17
N GLU A 24 -55.15 12.12 41.33
CA GLU A 24 -54.74 11.32 40.16
C GLU A 24 -54.18 9.94 40.54
N GLU A 25 -53.51 9.81 41.70
CA GLU A 25 -52.99 8.56 42.26
C GLU A 25 -54.07 7.51 42.63
N VAL A 26 -55.37 7.84 42.53
CA VAL A 26 -56.48 6.91 42.80
C VAL A 26 -56.93 6.17 41.52
N ILE A 27 -56.46 6.60 40.35
CA ILE A 27 -56.84 6.02 39.06
C ILE A 27 -55.79 4.97 38.66
N PRO A 28 -56.18 3.74 38.27
CA PRO A 28 -55.24 2.74 37.78
C PRO A 28 -54.52 3.23 36.52
N GLY A 29 -53.19 3.11 36.51
CA GLY A 29 -52.33 3.55 35.41
C GLY A 29 -52.71 2.91 34.07
N ASN A 30 -52.63 3.68 32.98
CA ASN A 30 -52.98 3.21 31.63
C ASN A 30 -51.87 3.48 30.61
N LEU A 31 -51.29 2.41 30.04
CA LEU A 31 -50.14 2.49 29.11
C LEU A 31 -50.34 3.42 27.93
N GLU A 32 -51.49 3.30 27.26
CA GLU A 32 -51.77 4.05 26.04
C GLU A 32 -51.96 5.54 26.36
N ARG A 33 -52.65 5.83 27.47
CA ARG A 33 -52.89 7.19 27.95
C ARG A 33 -51.63 7.90 28.44
N GLU A 34 -50.79 7.23 29.22
CA GLU A 34 -49.73 7.88 29.99
C GLU A 34 -48.36 7.85 29.29
N CYS A 35 -48.03 6.78 28.56
CA CYS A 35 -46.71 6.59 27.96
C CYS A 35 -46.68 6.53 26.42
N ILE A 36 -47.82 6.31 25.76
CA ILE A 36 -47.91 6.27 24.27
C ILE A 36 -48.45 7.59 23.72
N GLU A 37 -49.57 8.08 24.26
CA GLU A 37 -50.14 9.38 23.90
C GLU A 37 -49.36 10.55 24.54
N GLU A 38 -48.75 10.32 25.69
CA GLU A 38 -47.96 11.29 26.46
C GLU A 38 -46.58 10.74 26.85
N LYS A 39 -45.67 11.63 27.28
CA LYS A 39 -44.35 11.22 27.79
C LYS A 39 -44.45 11.02 29.30
N CYS A 40 -44.47 9.77 29.75
CA CYS A 40 -44.52 9.42 31.18
C CYS A 40 -43.15 9.53 31.88
N SER A 41 -43.21 9.67 33.20
CA SER A 41 -42.10 9.51 34.14
C SER A 41 -41.85 8.04 34.47
N TYR A 42 -40.73 7.77 35.13
CA TYR A 42 -40.36 6.41 35.53
C TYR A 42 -41.37 5.81 36.53
N GLU A 43 -41.89 6.61 37.45
CA GLU A 43 -42.87 6.16 38.46
C GLU A 43 -44.22 5.82 37.81
N GLU A 44 -44.69 6.63 36.87
CA GLU A 44 -45.93 6.35 36.11
C GLU A 44 -45.79 5.07 35.25
N ALA A 45 -44.66 4.89 34.57
CA ALA A 45 -44.41 3.64 33.83
C ALA A 45 -44.38 2.41 34.76
N ARG A 46 -43.86 2.56 35.98
CA ARG A 46 -43.81 1.48 36.98
C ARG A 46 -45.22 1.09 37.46
N GLU A 47 -46.13 2.06 37.59
CA GLU A 47 -47.51 1.84 38.02
C GLU A 47 -48.34 1.10 36.97
N VAL A 48 -48.10 1.34 35.68
CA VAL A 48 -48.79 0.65 34.58
C VAL A 48 -48.44 -0.82 34.50
N PHE A 49 -47.19 -1.20 34.79
CA PHE A 49 -46.71 -2.56 34.54
C PHE A 49 -46.68 -3.48 35.77
N GLU A 50 -47.03 -2.97 36.96
CA GLU A 50 -47.17 -3.67 38.27
C GLU A 50 -46.07 -4.68 38.65
N ASN A 51 -44.96 -4.74 37.92
CA ASN A 51 -43.85 -5.67 38.15
C ASN A 51 -42.55 -5.11 37.56
N GLU A 52 -41.51 -5.01 38.39
CA GLU A 52 -40.17 -4.58 37.99
C GLU A 52 -39.56 -5.48 36.90
N GLU A 53 -40.02 -6.72 36.75
CA GLU A 53 -39.51 -7.64 35.71
C GLU A 53 -40.02 -7.32 34.29
N LYS A 54 -41.17 -6.66 34.12
CA LYS A 54 -41.71 -6.31 32.78
C LYS A 54 -41.25 -4.96 32.25
N THR A 55 -40.54 -4.18 33.07
CA THR A 55 -39.82 -2.96 32.65
C THR A 55 -38.37 -3.25 32.26
N VAL A 56 -37.91 -4.50 32.42
CA VAL A 56 -36.56 -4.94 32.06
C VAL A 56 -36.57 -5.51 30.64
N ASN A 57 -35.73 -4.90 29.80
CA ASN A 57 -35.32 -5.45 28.53
C ASN A 57 -34.84 -6.89 28.67
N GLY A 58 -35.51 -7.87 28.05
CA GLY A 58 -35.07 -9.26 28.12
C GLY A 58 -33.67 -9.44 27.52
N ASP A 59 -32.76 -10.15 28.19
CA ASP A 59 -31.34 -10.28 27.82
C ASP A 59 -31.12 -10.54 26.32
N GLN A 60 -30.63 -9.54 25.60
CA GLN A 60 -30.34 -9.60 24.18
C GLN A 60 -29.07 -10.41 23.85
N CYS A 61 -28.32 -10.85 24.86
CA CYS A 61 -27.21 -11.78 24.72
C CYS A 61 -27.64 -13.25 24.76
N ASN A 62 -28.94 -13.55 24.80
CA ASN A 62 -29.44 -14.92 24.76
C ASN A 62 -30.49 -15.13 23.64
N PRO A 63 -30.16 -15.86 22.55
CA PRO A 63 -28.88 -16.54 22.28
C PRO A 63 -27.75 -15.57 21.93
N ASN A 64 -26.50 -15.91 22.27
CA ASN A 64 -25.35 -15.01 22.07
C ASN A 64 -25.20 -14.60 20.57
N PRO A 65 -25.46 -13.32 20.23
CA PRO A 65 -25.38 -12.87 18.85
C PRO A 65 -23.94 -12.69 18.37
N CYS A 66 -22.99 -12.49 19.29
CA CYS A 66 -21.60 -12.19 19.00
C CYS A 66 -20.85 -13.41 18.45
N LYS A 67 -20.02 -13.18 17.44
CA LYS A 67 -19.24 -14.20 16.71
C LYS A 67 -17.78 -14.19 17.13
N ASN A 68 -17.03 -15.19 16.66
CA ASN A 68 -15.56 -15.25 16.73
C ASN A 68 -14.94 -15.20 18.14
N GLY A 69 -15.72 -15.56 19.17
CA GLY A 69 -15.29 -15.55 20.57
C GLY A 69 -15.44 -14.18 21.26
N ALA A 70 -16.25 -13.28 20.69
CA ALA A 70 -16.55 -11.99 21.27
C ALA A 70 -17.46 -12.09 22.51
N VAL A 71 -17.27 -11.14 23.43
CA VAL A 71 -18.03 -11.06 24.68
C VAL A 71 -19.27 -10.21 24.44
N CYS A 72 -20.47 -10.78 24.65
CA CYS A 72 -21.71 -10.04 24.57
C CYS A 72 -22.00 -9.31 25.88
N LYS A 73 -22.37 -8.04 25.79
CA LYS A 73 -22.85 -7.24 26.91
C LYS A 73 -24.25 -6.71 26.58
N ASP A 74 -25.22 -7.12 27.39
CA ASP A 74 -26.61 -6.68 27.28
C ASP A 74 -26.75 -5.17 27.56
N GLN A 75 -27.71 -4.52 26.89
CA GLN A 75 -28.06 -3.11 27.04
C GLN A 75 -29.58 -2.92 26.95
N ILE A 76 -30.05 -1.70 27.19
CA ILE A 76 -31.48 -1.38 27.07
C ILE A 76 -31.90 -1.40 25.59
N ASN A 77 -32.64 -2.42 25.17
CA ASN A 77 -33.18 -2.68 23.83
C ASN A 77 -32.10 -2.98 22.79
N SER A 78 -30.90 -3.36 23.23
CA SER A 78 -29.77 -3.66 22.37
C SER A 78 -28.73 -4.52 23.06
N TYR A 79 -27.71 -4.92 22.32
CA TYR A 79 -26.52 -5.56 22.85
C TYR A 79 -25.28 -4.92 22.23
N VAL A 80 -24.15 -5.06 22.92
CA VAL A 80 -22.84 -4.68 22.41
C VAL A 80 -21.94 -5.91 22.41
N CYS A 81 -21.34 -6.20 21.27
CA CYS A 81 -20.30 -7.21 21.15
C CYS A 81 -18.92 -6.57 21.33
N TRP A 82 -18.18 -7.00 22.34
CA TRP A 82 -16.79 -6.63 22.53
C TRP A 82 -15.91 -7.54 21.68
N CYS A 83 -15.55 -7.03 20.50
CA CYS A 83 -14.79 -7.79 19.52
C CYS A 83 -13.34 -7.98 19.96
N PRO A 84 -12.80 -9.21 19.88
CA PRO A 84 -11.37 -9.44 20.01
C PRO A 84 -10.59 -8.67 18.94
N ALA A 85 -9.30 -8.41 19.20
CA ALA A 85 -8.43 -7.75 18.22
C ALA A 85 -8.47 -8.45 16.86
N GLY A 86 -8.68 -7.68 15.79
CA GLY A 86 -8.82 -8.17 14.42
C GLY A 86 -10.25 -8.56 14.02
N TYR A 87 -11.26 -8.29 14.85
CA TYR A 87 -12.67 -8.44 14.50
C TYR A 87 -13.45 -7.14 14.66
N GLU A 88 -14.35 -6.88 13.72
CA GLU A 88 -15.20 -5.68 13.65
C GLU A 88 -16.62 -6.08 13.21
N GLY A 89 -17.53 -5.10 13.17
CA GLY A 89 -18.94 -5.32 12.87
C GLY A 89 -19.78 -5.45 14.13
N LYS A 90 -21.11 -5.37 13.95
CA LYS A 90 -22.04 -5.35 15.09
C LYS A 90 -21.95 -6.63 15.92
N ASN A 91 -21.67 -7.75 15.26
CA ASN A 91 -21.59 -9.07 15.85
C ASN A 91 -20.15 -9.62 15.78
N CYS A 92 -19.14 -8.78 15.53
CA CYS A 92 -17.76 -9.20 15.33
C CYS A 92 -17.57 -10.19 14.18
N GLU A 93 -18.41 -10.07 13.15
CA GLU A 93 -18.43 -10.92 11.96
C GLU A 93 -17.37 -10.57 10.92
N ILE A 94 -16.82 -9.36 10.96
CA ILE A 94 -15.82 -8.87 10.02
C ILE A 94 -14.44 -9.24 10.55
N ASP A 95 -13.75 -10.16 9.89
CA ASP A 95 -12.37 -10.53 10.21
C ASP A 95 -11.39 -9.68 9.40
N PHE A 96 -10.58 -8.88 10.10
CA PHE A 96 -9.51 -8.07 9.51
C PHE A 96 -8.14 -8.39 10.13
N THR A 97 -7.98 -9.61 10.68
CA THR A 97 -6.72 -10.07 11.27
C THR A 97 -5.53 -9.98 10.30
N CYS A 98 -5.69 -10.38 9.02
CA CYS A 98 -4.66 -10.17 8.00
C CYS A 98 -4.48 -8.70 7.59
N ALA A 99 -5.45 -7.81 7.83
CA ALA A 99 -5.30 -6.39 7.50
C ALA A 99 -4.42 -5.65 8.53
N ILE A 100 -4.37 -6.14 9.77
CA ILE A 100 -3.47 -5.62 10.80
C ILE A 100 -2.12 -6.31 10.68
N LYS A 101 -1.05 -5.55 10.40
CA LYS A 101 0.34 -6.06 10.34
C LYS A 101 0.48 -7.36 9.54
N ASN A 102 -0.31 -7.51 8.46
CA ASN A 102 -0.33 -8.73 7.63
C ASN A 102 -0.58 -10.04 8.43
N GLY A 103 -1.35 -9.98 9.52
CA GLY A 103 -1.57 -11.12 10.44
C GLY A 103 -0.32 -11.59 11.18
N GLY A 104 0.76 -10.80 11.13
CA GLY A 104 2.10 -11.19 11.58
C GLY A 104 2.83 -12.13 10.62
N CYS A 105 2.30 -12.37 9.43
CA CYS A 105 2.98 -13.15 8.40
C CYS A 105 4.05 -12.29 7.71
N LYS A 106 5.24 -12.87 7.49
CA LYS A 106 6.31 -12.17 6.77
C LYS A 106 5.97 -11.89 5.30
N HIS A 107 5.32 -12.86 4.63
CA HIS A 107 4.92 -12.75 3.23
C HIS A 107 3.40 -12.74 3.07
N PHE A 108 2.75 -13.90 2.90
CA PHE A 108 1.33 -13.93 2.58
C PHE A 108 0.51 -14.35 3.79
N CYS A 109 -0.63 -13.68 3.98
CA CYS A 109 -1.60 -13.97 5.02
C CYS A 109 -2.92 -14.42 4.39
N SER A 110 -3.51 -15.49 4.93
CA SER A 110 -4.79 -16.04 4.47
C SER A 110 -5.63 -16.53 5.64
N HIS A 111 -6.95 -16.51 5.50
CA HIS A 111 -7.88 -17.01 6.51
C HIS A 111 -8.32 -18.44 6.10
N GLN A 112 -8.06 -19.46 6.94
CA GLN A 112 -8.46 -20.85 6.65
C GLN A 112 -9.07 -21.51 7.91
N PRO A 113 -10.39 -21.64 8.02
CA PRO A 113 -11.02 -22.30 9.18
C PRO A 113 -10.48 -23.73 9.38
N PRO A 114 -10.11 -24.17 10.60
CA PRO A 114 -10.31 -23.54 11.92
C PRO A 114 -9.23 -22.54 12.36
N GLN A 115 -8.16 -22.36 11.57
CA GLN A 115 -7.05 -21.45 11.86
C GLN A 115 -7.35 -20.04 11.34
N LYS A 116 -7.39 -19.06 12.25
CA LYS A 116 -7.77 -17.67 11.91
C LYS A 116 -6.77 -17.00 10.96
N VAL A 117 -5.48 -17.30 11.09
CA VAL A 117 -4.40 -16.78 10.23
C VAL A 117 -3.48 -17.92 9.83
N VAL A 118 -3.30 -18.11 8.52
CA VAL A 118 -2.34 -19.04 7.92
C VAL A 118 -1.38 -18.26 7.05
N CYS A 119 -0.09 -18.35 7.39
CA CYS A 119 0.98 -17.71 6.65
C CYS A 119 1.53 -18.63 5.55
N SER A 120 1.92 -18.04 4.43
CA SER A 120 2.64 -18.74 3.36
C SER A 120 3.70 -17.83 2.73
N CYS A 121 4.66 -18.43 2.03
CA CYS A 121 5.86 -17.74 1.56
C CYS A 121 5.94 -17.63 0.04
N ALA A 122 6.65 -16.60 -0.44
CA ALA A 122 6.98 -16.42 -1.85
C ALA A 122 7.91 -17.53 -2.38
N PRO A 123 8.00 -17.72 -3.71
CA PRO A 123 8.92 -18.69 -4.31
C PRO A 123 10.36 -18.50 -3.86
N GLY A 124 11.05 -19.60 -3.55
CA GLY A 124 12.42 -19.56 -3.01
C GLY A 124 12.49 -19.33 -1.49
N TYR A 125 11.35 -19.39 -0.79
CA TYR A 125 11.28 -19.33 0.66
C TYR A 125 10.46 -20.50 1.24
N LYS A 126 10.77 -20.89 2.47
CA LYS A 126 10.01 -21.86 3.28
C LYS A 126 9.49 -21.16 4.53
N LEU A 127 8.31 -21.57 4.98
CA LEU A 127 7.74 -21.12 6.26
C LEU A 127 8.57 -21.70 7.40
N HIS A 128 9.04 -20.84 8.28
CA HIS A 128 9.77 -21.19 9.50
C HIS A 128 8.85 -21.88 10.51
N GLU A 129 9.43 -22.50 11.53
CA GLU A 129 8.72 -23.27 12.55
C GLU A 129 7.77 -22.44 13.41
N ASP A 130 8.00 -21.12 13.49
CA ASP A 130 7.10 -20.16 14.15
C ASP A 130 5.76 -19.96 13.41
N GLY A 131 5.61 -20.53 12.22
CA GLY A 131 4.41 -20.43 11.39
C GLY A 131 4.17 -19.04 10.79
N LYS A 132 5.15 -18.13 10.84
CA LYS A 132 5.02 -16.72 10.44
C LYS A 132 6.18 -16.22 9.58
N SER A 133 7.40 -16.58 9.93
CA SER A 133 8.62 -16.14 9.25
C SER A 133 8.84 -16.94 7.98
N CYS A 134 9.47 -16.29 7.00
CA CYS A 134 9.85 -16.91 5.73
C CYS A 134 11.37 -16.88 5.55
N GLU A 135 11.94 -18.06 5.41
CA GLU A 135 13.38 -18.29 5.28
C GLU A 135 13.76 -18.69 3.85
N PRO A 136 14.78 -18.06 3.26
CA PRO A 136 15.30 -18.42 1.95
C PRO A 136 15.72 -19.89 1.85
N THR A 137 15.24 -20.59 0.83
CA THR A 137 15.67 -21.97 0.51
C THR A 137 16.63 -22.05 -0.66
N VAL A 138 16.79 -20.94 -1.39
CA VAL A 138 17.69 -20.82 -2.54
C VAL A 138 18.65 -19.65 -2.32
N PRO A 139 19.82 -19.63 -2.99
CA PRO A 139 20.81 -18.55 -2.81
C PRO A 139 20.29 -17.17 -3.22
N TYR A 140 19.48 -17.12 -4.28
CA TYR A 140 18.95 -15.89 -4.88
C TYR A 140 17.42 -15.95 -4.93
N PRO A 141 16.74 -15.89 -3.78
CA PRO A 141 15.29 -15.96 -3.74
C PRO A 141 14.69 -14.65 -4.28
N CYS A 142 13.43 -14.69 -4.71
CA CYS A 142 12.82 -13.49 -5.26
C CYS A 142 12.81 -12.33 -4.24
N GLY A 143 12.86 -11.09 -4.75
CA GLY A 143 12.67 -9.88 -3.95
C GLY A 143 13.75 -9.62 -2.92
N ARG A 144 14.89 -10.34 -2.96
CA ARG A 144 15.99 -10.16 -2.00
C ARG A 144 17.18 -9.48 -2.64
N ILE A 145 17.67 -8.44 -1.99
CA ILE A 145 18.91 -7.77 -2.37
C ILE A 145 20.08 -8.52 -1.72
N THR A 146 20.97 -9.10 -2.55
CA THR A 146 22.11 -9.89 -2.04
C THR A 146 23.47 -9.28 -2.34
N ALA A 147 23.56 -8.26 -3.21
CA ALA A 147 24.78 -7.55 -3.54
C ALA A 147 25.46 -6.93 -2.30
N PRO A 148 26.77 -7.13 -2.12
CA PRO A 148 27.48 -6.67 -0.92
C PRO A 148 27.49 -5.14 -0.78
N GLU A 149 27.61 -4.42 -1.89
CA GLU A 149 27.59 -2.95 -1.95
C GLU A 149 26.25 -2.41 -1.43
N ALA A 150 25.15 -3.06 -1.84
CA ALA A 150 23.81 -2.64 -1.49
C ALA A 150 23.41 -2.99 -0.05
N LYS A 151 23.90 -4.11 0.50
CA LYS A 151 23.64 -4.51 1.90
C LYS A 151 24.12 -3.47 2.92
N ARG A 152 25.22 -2.76 2.63
CA ARG A 152 25.83 -1.78 3.56
C ARG A 152 24.92 -0.58 3.87
N LYS A 153 23.98 -0.24 2.97
CA LYS A 153 22.99 0.83 3.17
C LYS A 153 21.83 0.37 4.04
N LEU A 154 21.36 -0.88 3.86
CA LEU A 154 20.30 -1.49 4.67
C LEU A 154 20.68 -1.57 6.15
N THR A 155 21.91 -1.97 6.46
CA THR A 155 22.42 -2.01 7.84
C THR A 155 22.57 -0.61 8.46
N ARG A 156 22.74 0.44 7.65
CA ARG A 156 22.88 1.82 8.13
C ARG A 156 21.53 2.51 8.33
N SER A 157 20.52 2.19 7.52
CA SER A 157 19.14 2.69 7.69
C SER A 157 18.38 2.01 8.83
N MET A 158 18.85 0.85 9.31
CA MET A 158 18.28 0.17 10.49
C MET A 158 18.71 0.79 11.82
N ASN A 159 19.76 1.63 11.85
CA ASN A 159 20.26 2.26 13.08
C ASN A 159 19.65 3.65 13.38
N THR A 160 18.61 4.06 12.67
CA THR A 160 17.93 5.37 12.87
C THR A 160 16.51 5.26 13.41
N PHE A 161 16.12 4.10 13.96
CA PHE A 161 14.78 3.86 14.51
C PHE A 161 14.74 3.71 16.04
N GLU A 162 15.69 4.30 16.75
CA GLU A 162 15.51 4.63 18.16
C GLU A 162 15.50 6.15 18.31
N HIS A 163 14.51 6.67 19.02
CA HIS A 163 14.25 8.09 19.34
C HIS A 163 13.54 8.93 18.28
N TRP A 164 12.28 8.61 17.99
CA TRP A 164 11.26 9.63 17.72
C TRP A 164 10.00 9.33 18.55
N ASN A 165 10.10 9.59 19.86
CA ASN A 165 8.92 9.83 20.69
C ASN A 165 8.38 11.21 20.32
N THR A 166 7.31 11.22 19.53
CA THR A 166 6.57 12.44 19.21
C THR A 166 5.72 12.84 20.41
N THR A 167 6.28 13.60 21.34
CA THR A 167 5.47 14.51 22.16
C THR A 167 5.35 15.81 21.39
N ALA A 168 4.14 16.05 20.87
CA ALA A 168 3.70 17.38 20.54
C ALA A 168 3.71 18.20 21.83
N ASP A 169 4.35 19.37 21.82
CA ASP A 169 3.98 20.55 22.61
C ASP A 169 4.77 21.76 22.07
N ASP A 170 4.08 22.91 22.07
CA ASP A 170 4.42 24.23 21.53
C ASP A 170 5.84 24.77 21.80
N PRO A 171 6.27 25.79 21.03
CA PRO A 171 7.03 26.87 21.62
C PRO A 171 6.38 28.24 21.34
N ASP A 172 5.89 28.83 22.42
CA ASP A 172 5.72 30.27 22.59
C ASP A 172 7.04 30.92 23.03
N ASP A 173 7.14 32.19 22.64
CA ASP A 173 8.10 33.28 22.81
C ASP A 173 9.38 33.21 23.69
N GLY A 174 10.39 33.97 23.26
CA GLY A 174 11.39 34.61 24.14
C GLY A 174 12.89 34.34 23.87
N PRO A 175 13.70 35.38 23.55
CA PRO A 175 15.17 35.29 23.47
C PRO A 175 15.83 35.83 24.76
N GLU A 176 17.00 35.29 25.18
CA GLU A 176 18.16 36.08 25.65
C GLU A 176 19.37 35.26 26.15
N GLU A 177 20.52 35.67 25.61
CA GLU A 177 21.86 35.88 26.19
C GLU A 177 22.58 34.88 27.15
N VAL A 178 23.69 34.33 26.60
CA VAL A 178 25.10 34.36 27.06
C VAL A 178 25.42 34.34 28.56
N GLN A 179 26.20 33.33 28.99
CA GLN A 179 27.47 33.55 29.74
C GLN A 179 28.34 32.28 29.85
N ASP A 180 29.59 32.43 29.43
CA ASP A 180 30.71 31.52 29.63
C ASP A 180 31.11 31.45 31.12
N ASN A 181 31.52 30.26 31.60
CA ASN A 181 32.79 30.14 32.33
C ASN A 181 33.30 28.69 32.44
N ALA A 182 34.59 28.58 32.14
CA ALA A 182 35.49 27.43 32.03
C ALA A 182 35.44 26.37 33.14
N THR A 183 35.72 25.11 32.78
CA THR A 183 36.85 24.33 33.35
C THR A 183 37.23 23.18 32.41
N GLU A 184 38.50 23.11 32.00
CA GLU A 184 39.08 22.04 31.18
C GLU A 184 39.32 20.76 32.01
N THR A 185 38.86 19.60 31.52
CA THR A 185 39.47 18.31 31.87
C THR A 185 39.29 17.32 30.70
N SER A 186 40.41 16.99 30.05
CA SER A 186 40.74 15.75 29.31
C SER A 186 39.59 14.87 28.81
N THR A 187 39.41 14.80 27.48
CA THR A 187 39.25 13.52 26.75
C THR A 187 39.34 13.70 25.22
N ALA A 188 39.97 12.70 24.59
CA ALA A 188 40.24 12.46 23.18
C ALA A 188 39.43 13.24 22.11
N ALA A 189 40.16 13.82 21.15
CA ALA A 189 39.65 14.45 19.94
C ALA A 189 38.75 13.50 19.13
N THR A 190 37.47 13.86 19.04
CA THR A 190 36.53 13.33 18.04
C THR A 190 36.85 13.99 16.70
N PRO A 191 37.00 13.25 15.58
CA PRO A 191 37.11 13.89 14.29
C PRO A 191 35.77 14.54 13.98
N ARG A 192 35.73 15.88 13.92
CA ARG A 192 34.59 16.62 13.37
C ARG A 192 34.42 16.22 11.91
N ILE A 193 33.51 15.28 11.65
CA ILE A 193 32.99 15.04 10.30
C ILE A 193 32.13 16.27 10.00
N THR A 194 32.75 17.30 9.41
CA THR A 194 32.00 18.33 8.71
C THR A 194 31.17 17.63 7.63
N PRO A 195 29.83 17.78 7.61
CA PRO A 195 29.07 17.30 6.49
C PRO A 195 29.55 18.11 5.29
N VAL A 196 30.22 17.43 4.35
CA VAL A 196 30.46 17.99 3.03
C VAL A 196 29.07 18.16 2.43
N LEU A 197 28.51 19.36 2.61
CA LEU A 197 27.36 19.81 1.85
C LEU A 197 27.82 19.82 0.40
N ARG A 198 27.59 18.73 -0.33
CA ARG A 198 27.73 18.71 -1.78
C ARG A 198 26.63 19.59 -2.34
N THR A 199 26.89 20.89 -2.37
CA THR A 199 26.17 21.84 -3.20
C THR A 199 26.58 21.59 -4.64
N GLY A 200 25.73 20.82 -5.34
CA GLY A 200 25.92 20.53 -6.75
C GLY A 200 24.91 19.52 -7.27
N THR A 201 23.74 20.03 -7.69
CA THR A 201 22.98 19.68 -8.93
C THR A 201 22.77 18.19 -9.25
N ARG A 202 21.63 17.68 -9.70
CA ARG A 202 20.41 18.21 -10.32
C ARG A 202 19.62 16.97 -10.77
N VAL A 203 18.52 16.59 -10.14
CA VAL A 203 17.55 15.60 -10.66
C VAL A 203 16.21 15.88 -10.02
N VAL A 204 15.11 15.72 -10.76
CA VAL A 204 13.77 15.93 -10.22
C VAL A 204 13.36 14.68 -9.41
N GLY A 205 14.00 14.51 -8.25
CA GLY A 205 13.53 13.71 -7.11
C GLY A 205 14.18 12.37 -6.80
N GLY A 206 14.80 11.71 -7.77
CA GLY A 206 15.48 10.41 -7.58
C GLY A 206 16.93 10.54 -7.10
N SER A 207 17.53 9.41 -6.76
CA SER A 207 18.96 9.29 -6.46
C SER A 207 19.59 8.15 -7.23
N ASP A 208 20.88 8.27 -7.55
CA ASP A 208 21.68 7.15 -8.07
C ASP A 208 21.52 5.94 -7.15
N SER A 209 21.15 4.81 -7.76
CA SER A 209 21.16 3.52 -7.08
C SER A 209 22.60 3.10 -6.79
N MET A 210 22.79 2.20 -5.83
CA MET A 210 24.04 1.44 -5.78
C MET A 210 23.95 0.24 -6.72
N LYS A 211 25.11 -0.21 -7.19
CA LYS A 211 25.23 -1.45 -7.93
C LYS A 211 24.57 -2.61 -7.16
N GLY A 212 23.64 -3.30 -7.82
CA GLY A 212 22.88 -4.41 -7.24
C GLY A 212 21.79 -4.02 -6.24
N GLU A 213 21.45 -2.73 -6.07
CA GLU A 213 20.32 -2.28 -5.24
C GLU A 213 18.96 -2.71 -5.84
N VAL A 214 18.88 -2.86 -7.17
CA VAL A 214 17.67 -3.29 -7.88
C VAL A 214 17.97 -4.47 -8.83
N PRO A 215 18.24 -5.68 -8.31
CA PRO A 215 18.75 -6.80 -9.11
C PRO A 215 17.72 -7.41 -10.08
N TRP A 216 16.45 -7.02 -9.99
CA TRP A 216 15.38 -7.43 -10.91
C TRP A 216 15.18 -6.46 -12.07
N GLN A 217 15.90 -5.33 -12.09
CA GLN A 217 15.80 -4.35 -13.16
C GLN A 217 16.41 -4.90 -14.46
N VAL A 218 15.74 -4.64 -15.57
CA VAL A 218 16.22 -4.95 -16.92
C VAL A 218 16.13 -3.71 -17.80
N LEU A 219 17.12 -3.51 -18.66
CA LEU A 219 17.09 -2.56 -19.76
C LEU A 219 16.71 -3.27 -21.06
N LEU A 220 15.70 -2.77 -21.77
CA LEU A 220 15.30 -3.22 -23.09
C LEU A 220 16.00 -2.39 -24.16
N VAL A 221 16.75 -3.06 -25.00
CA VAL A 221 17.63 -2.48 -26.02
C VAL A 221 17.17 -2.92 -27.41
N ASN A 222 17.00 -1.96 -28.31
CA ASN A 222 16.58 -2.20 -29.69
C ASN A 222 17.77 -2.70 -30.56
N SER A 223 17.54 -2.91 -31.86
CA SER A 223 18.57 -3.34 -32.82
C SER A 223 19.72 -2.35 -33.00
N GLU A 224 19.55 -1.08 -32.63
CA GLU A 224 20.56 -0.03 -32.75
C GLU A 224 21.43 0.10 -31.49
N GLY A 225 21.18 -0.72 -30.46
CA GLY A 225 21.87 -0.61 -29.18
C GLY A 225 21.31 0.49 -28.27
N LEU A 226 20.16 1.08 -28.62
CA LEU A 226 19.51 2.12 -27.81
C LEU A 226 18.57 1.50 -26.77
N GLY A 227 18.83 1.83 -25.50
CA GLY A 227 17.93 1.53 -24.39
C GLY A 227 16.69 2.44 -24.41
N PHE A 228 15.49 1.87 -24.45
CA PHE A 228 14.25 2.63 -24.63
C PHE A 228 13.17 2.36 -23.58
N CYS A 229 13.17 1.18 -22.96
CA CYS A 229 12.24 0.80 -21.91
C CYS A 229 12.94 -0.02 -20.82
N GLY A 230 12.32 -0.08 -19.64
CA GLY A 230 12.64 -1.03 -18.59
C GLY A 230 11.82 -2.31 -18.68
N ALA A 231 12.24 -3.32 -17.93
CA ALA A 231 11.47 -4.52 -17.63
C ALA A 231 11.86 -5.04 -16.23
N SER A 232 11.10 -6.02 -15.73
CA SER A 232 11.36 -6.68 -14.45
C SER A 232 11.52 -8.19 -14.63
N ILE A 233 12.52 -8.78 -13.97
CA ILE A 233 12.75 -10.22 -13.94
C ILE A 233 11.72 -10.89 -13.03
N ILE A 234 10.88 -11.79 -13.55
CA ILE A 234 9.92 -12.56 -12.74
C ILE A 234 10.37 -14.01 -12.50
N ASN A 235 11.23 -14.54 -13.38
CA ASN A 235 12.03 -15.75 -13.16
C ASN A 235 13.22 -15.77 -14.15
N GLU A 236 13.97 -16.87 -14.21
CA GLU A 236 15.16 -16.99 -15.06
C GLU A 236 14.86 -16.83 -16.55
N LYS A 237 13.65 -17.15 -17.01
CA LYS A 237 13.31 -17.18 -18.44
C LYS A 237 12.32 -16.09 -18.87
N TRP A 238 11.62 -15.47 -17.93
CA TRP A 238 10.51 -14.57 -18.20
C TRP A 238 10.72 -13.20 -17.58
N LEU A 239 10.40 -12.17 -18.35
CA LEU A 239 10.34 -10.79 -17.92
C LEU A 239 8.92 -10.23 -18.06
N VAL A 240 8.62 -9.18 -17.31
CA VAL A 240 7.40 -8.39 -17.46
C VAL A 240 7.76 -6.92 -17.75
N THR A 241 7.03 -6.30 -18.66
CA THR A 241 7.20 -4.90 -19.07
C THR A 241 5.85 -4.29 -19.46
N ALA A 242 5.84 -3.04 -19.93
CA ALA A 242 4.66 -2.40 -20.51
C ALA A 242 4.46 -2.87 -21.96
N ALA A 243 3.21 -3.01 -22.40
CA ALA A 243 2.90 -3.47 -23.76
C ALA A 243 3.19 -2.39 -24.81
N HIS A 244 3.09 -1.11 -24.46
CA HIS A 244 3.42 0.00 -25.36
C HIS A 244 4.91 0.04 -25.74
N CYS A 245 5.79 -0.60 -24.95
CA CYS A 245 7.20 -0.80 -25.32
C CYS A 245 7.36 -1.75 -26.52
N LEU A 246 6.32 -2.50 -26.91
CA LEU A 246 6.38 -3.49 -27.98
C LEU A 246 5.84 -2.98 -29.33
N LYS A 247 5.80 -1.66 -29.51
CA LYS A 247 5.36 -1.05 -30.77
C LYS A 247 6.28 -1.43 -31.94
N PRO A 248 5.75 -1.54 -33.17
CA PRO A 248 6.55 -1.78 -34.37
C PRO A 248 7.66 -0.74 -34.52
N GLY A 249 8.89 -1.19 -34.82
CA GLY A 249 10.09 -0.37 -34.94
C GLY A 249 11.16 -0.67 -33.90
N TYR A 250 10.76 -0.93 -32.64
CA TYR A 250 11.70 -1.22 -31.54
C TYR A 250 11.84 -2.72 -31.23
N THR A 251 10.96 -3.54 -31.79
CA THR A 251 10.83 -4.98 -31.47
C THR A 251 11.69 -5.90 -32.33
N HIS A 252 12.26 -5.41 -33.43
CA HIS A 252 13.22 -6.19 -34.22
C HIS A 252 14.52 -6.37 -33.44
N ASN A 253 14.95 -7.62 -33.26
CA ASN A 253 16.15 -7.99 -32.50
C ASN A 253 16.21 -7.41 -31.07
N LEU A 254 15.06 -7.38 -30.39
CA LEU A 254 14.97 -6.92 -29.01
C LEU A 254 15.89 -7.74 -28.08
N THR A 255 16.74 -7.02 -27.34
CA THR A 255 17.66 -7.60 -26.36
C THR A 255 17.33 -7.08 -24.97
N ALA A 256 17.26 -7.99 -24.01
CA ALA A 256 17.15 -7.69 -22.60
C ALA A 256 18.54 -7.72 -21.95
N VAL A 257 18.89 -6.67 -21.22
CA VAL A 257 20.13 -6.56 -20.45
C VAL A 257 19.78 -6.54 -18.96
N ALA A 258 20.08 -7.64 -18.27
CA ALA A 258 19.90 -7.75 -16.82
C ALA A 258 21.23 -7.54 -16.10
N GLY A 259 21.22 -6.98 -14.89
CA GLY A 259 22.46 -6.71 -14.12
C GLY A 259 23.25 -5.49 -14.60
N GLU A 260 22.64 -4.67 -15.47
CA GLU A 260 23.12 -3.36 -15.90
C GLU A 260 23.01 -2.34 -14.76
N HIS A 261 23.95 -1.39 -14.68
CA HIS A 261 23.93 -0.32 -13.69
C HIS A 261 24.40 1.02 -14.28
N ASP A 262 25.62 1.14 -14.81
CA ASP A 262 26.06 2.30 -15.62
C ASP A 262 26.20 1.94 -17.11
N VAL A 263 25.26 2.42 -17.92
CA VAL A 263 25.16 2.10 -19.37
C VAL A 263 26.36 2.57 -20.20
N ARG A 264 27.31 3.31 -19.62
CA ARG A 264 28.54 3.75 -20.28
C ARG A 264 29.69 2.77 -20.12
N SER A 265 29.59 1.82 -19.20
CA SER A 265 30.65 0.88 -18.85
C SER A 265 30.14 -0.54 -18.80
N ASP A 266 30.88 -1.47 -19.38
CA ASP A 266 30.70 -2.90 -19.11
C ASP A 266 31.29 -3.20 -17.73
N GLU A 267 30.44 -3.51 -16.77
CA GLU A 267 30.86 -3.80 -15.40
C GLU A 267 30.91 -5.31 -15.09
N HIS A 268 30.84 -6.14 -16.13
CA HIS A 268 30.88 -7.59 -16.12
C HIS A 268 29.77 -8.26 -15.29
N THR A 269 28.73 -7.52 -14.94
CA THR A 269 27.52 -8.03 -14.29
C THR A 269 26.36 -8.22 -15.26
N GLU A 270 26.48 -7.64 -16.45
CA GLU A 270 25.49 -7.54 -17.49
C GLU A 270 25.27 -8.91 -18.16
N GLN A 271 24.01 -9.29 -18.29
CA GLN A 271 23.58 -10.50 -18.97
C GLN A 271 22.69 -10.14 -20.13
N LEU A 272 23.26 -10.22 -21.34
CA LEU A 272 22.52 -9.99 -22.58
C LEU A 272 21.75 -11.25 -22.97
N ARG A 273 20.45 -11.09 -23.22
CA ARG A 273 19.51 -12.14 -23.62
C ARG A 273 18.61 -11.67 -24.75
N LYS A 274 18.58 -12.40 -25.86
CA LYS A 274 17.61 -12.16 -26.93
C LYS A 274 16.21 -12.50 -26.45
N VAL A 275 15.24 -11.69 -26.83
CA VAL A 275 13.82 -11.95 -26.58
C VAL A 275 13.23 -12.69 -27.78
N VAL A 276 12.73 -13.91 -27.54
CA VAL A 276 12.20 -14.78 -28.61
C VAL A 276 10.69 -14.75 -28.73
N ARG A 277 9.98 -14.33 -27.67
CA ARG A 277 8.53 -14.23 -27.69
C ARG A 277 8.07 -12.98 -26.97
N LEU A 278 7.22 -12.23 -27.66
CA LEU A 278 6.58 -11.00 -27.19
C LEU A 278 5.10 -11.29 -26.96
N LEU A 279 4.63 -11.20 -25.72
CA LEU A 279 3.24 -11.50 -25.35
C LEU A 279 2.61 -10.28 -24.67
N PRO A 280 2.12 -9.29 -25.44
CA PRO A 280 1.22 -8.29 -24.86
C PRO A 280 -0.02 -8.96 -24.28
N HIS A 281 -0.63 -8.34 -23.28
CA HIS A 281 -1.88 -8.84 -22.71
C HIS A 281 -2.94 -9.04 -23.82
N PRO A 282 -3.73 -10.13 -23.84
CA PRO A 282 -4.64 -10.43 -24.94
C PRO A 282 -5.68 -9.34 -25.27
N THR A 283 -6.02 -8.50 -24.29
CA THR A 283 -6.96 -7.38 -24.42
C THR A 283 -6.28 -6.02 -24.57
N TYR A 284 -4.95 -5.99 -24.75
CA TYR A 284 -4.21 -4.79 -25.08
C TYR A 284 -4.48 -4.39 -26.54
N ASN A 285 -4.81 -3.12 -26.76
CA ASN A 285 -4.99 -2.59 -28.12
C ASN A 285 -4.61 -1.11 -28.17
N ALA A 286 -3.41 -0.84 -28.69
CA ALA A 286 -2.86 0.50 -28.79
C ALA A 286 -3.68 1.47 -29.67
N SER A 287 -4.43 0.94 -30.66
CA SER A 287 -5.28 1.76 -31.54
C SER A 287 -6.56 2.26 -30.87
N ILE A 288 -6.99 1.60 -29.78
CA ILE A 288 -8.19 2.00 -29.01
C ILE A 288 -7.77 2.79 -27.78
N ASN A 289 -6.87 2.24 -26.98
CA ASN A 289 -6.34 2.87 -25.78
C ASN A 289 -4.96 2.27 -25.47
N GLU A 290 -3.92 3.05 -25.73
CA GLU A 290 -2.52 2.68 -25.53
C GLU A 290 -2.19 2.23 -24.10
N TYR A 291 -2.94 2.68 -23.10
CA TYR A 291 -2.62 2.43 -21.71
C TYR A 291 -3.53 1.37 -21.07
N HIS A 292 -4.58 0.94 -21.75
CA HIS A 292 -5.46 -0.10 -21.24
C HIS A 292 -4.82 -1.50 -21.36
N ASN A 293 -4.70 -2.21 -20.23
CA ASN A 293 -3.95 -3.47 -20.13
C ASN A 293 -2.53 -3.36 -20.67
N ASP A 294 -1.88 -2.24 -20.37
CA ASP A 294 -0.51 -1.95 -20.77
C ASP A 294 0.50 -2.79 -19.96
N ILE A 295 0.56 -4.07 -20.30
CA ILE A 295 1.43 -5.08 -19.72
C ILE A 295 1.75 -6.16 -20.76
N ALA A 296 3.00 -6.58 -20.79
CA ALA A 296 3.47 -7.66 -21.65
C ALA A 296 4.46 -8.58 -20.94
N LEU A 297 4.53 -9.82 -21.40
CA LEU A 297 5.51 -10.81 -20.99
C LEU A 297 6.51 -11.05 -22.12
N LEU A 298 7.77 -11.18 -21.75
CA LEU A 298 8.87 -11.44 -22.67
C LEU A 298 9.51 -12.78 -22.31
N GLU A 299 9.61 -13.69 -23.29
CA GLU A 299 10.34 -14.95 -23.14
C GLU A 299 11.77 -14.78 -23.65
N LEU A 300 12.73 -15.13 -22.82
CA LEU A 300 14.15 -15.11 -23.16
C LEU A 300 14.54 -16.38 -23.92
N GLU A 301 15.43 -16.22 -24.92
CA GLU A 301 16.01 -17.33 -25.69
C GLU A 301 16.68 -18.38 -24.79
N ARG A 302 17.45 -17.89 -23.82
CA ARG A 302 18.18 -18.68 -22.83
C ARG A 302 17.94 -18.09 -21.43
N PRO A 303 17.88 -18.91 -20.37
CA PRO A 303 17.65 -18.41 -19.03
C PRO A 303 18.79 -17.49 -18.55
N LEU A 304 18.45 -16.58 -17.64
CA LEU A 304 19.37 -15.78 -16.86
C LEU A 304 20.06 -16.66 -15.82
N THR A 305 21.33 -16.37 -15.56
CA THR A 305 22.07 -17.01 -14.49
C THR A 305 21.90 -16.16 -13.24
N LEU A 306 21.11 -16.63 -12.28
CA LEU A 306 20.83 -15.85 -11.09
C LEU A 306 22.11 -15.65 -10.26
N ASN A 307 22.32 -14.42 -9.81
CA ASN A 307 23.44 -14.00 -8.98
C ASN A 307 23.05 -12.76 -8.16
N SER A 308 24.01 -12.17 -7.44
CA SER A 308 23.72 -11.03 -6.57
C SER A 308 23.25 -9.75 -7.26
N TYR A 309 23.43 -9.63 -8.57
CA TYR A 309 23.03 -8.51 -9.42
C TYR A 309 21.86 -8.84 -10.34
N VAL A 310 21.51 -10.13 -10.46
CA VAL A 310 20.43 -10.64 -11.32
C VAL A 310 19.58 -11.60 -10.50
N THR A 311 18.48 -11.11 -9.95
CA THR A 311 17.56 -11.87 -9.08
C THR A 311 16.11 -11.46 -9.41
N PRO A 312 15.14 -12.40 -9.45
CA PRO A 312 13.76 -12.05 -9.76
C PRO A 312 13.09 -11.20 -8.66
N ILE A 313 12.09 -10.39 -9.03
CA ILE A 313 11.19 -9.72 -8.09
C ILE A 313 10.06 -10.67 -7.67
N CYS A 314 9.59 -10.60 -6.41
CA CYS A 314 8.48 -11.44 -5.99
C CYS A 314 7.14 -10.94 -6.57
N LEU A 315 6.26 -11.88 -6.89
CA LEU A 315 4.86 -11.61 -7.23
C LEU A 315 3.97 -11.98 -6.05
N GLY A 316 3.19 -11.01 -5.58
CA GLY A 316 2.24 -11.21 -4.48
C GLY A 316 0.89 -11.75 -4.95
N SER A 317 0.05 -12.20 -4.01
CA SER A 317 -1.37 -12.42 -4.30
C SER A 317 -2.07 -11.10 -4.61
N ARG A 318 -3.27 -11.15 -5.20
CA ARG A 318 -4.02 -9.93 -5.54
C ARG A 318 -4.32 -9.10 -4.28
N GLU A 319 -4.77 -9.76 -3.22
CA GLU A 319 -5.17 -9.15 -1.96
C GLU A 319 -3.96 -8.54 -1.26
N PHE A 320 -2.87 -9.31 -1.14
CA PHE A 320 -1.62 -8.87 -0.55
C PHE A 320 -1.00 -7.68 -1.29
N THR A 321 -0.91 -7.76 -2.62
CA THR A 321 -0.35 -6.68 -3.44
C THR A 321 -1.18 -5.39 -3.31
N ASN A 322 -2.51 -5.50 -3.21
CA ASN A 322 -3.37 -4.34 -2.99
C ASN A 322 -3.22 -3.73 -1.59
N ALA A 323 -2.95 -4.55 -0.56
CA ALA A 323 -2.64 -4.06 0.78
C ALA A 323 -1.29 -3.33 0.80
N LEU A 324 -0.25 -3.93 0.20
CA LEU A 324 1.08 -3.32 0.06
C LEU A 324 1.02 -1.97 -0.66
N LEU A 325 0.27 -1.88 -1.75
CA LEU A 325 0.10 -0.62 -2.48
C LEU A 325 -0.47 0.50 -1.61
N LYS A 326 -1.39 0.20 -0.68
CA LYS A 326 -2.05 1.22 0.15
C LYS A 326 -1.25 1.60 1.39
N GLN A 327 -0.53 0.65 1.98
CA GLN A 327 0.14 0.81 3.27
C GLN A 327 1.64 1.09 3.11
N GLY A 328 2.24 0.63 2.02
CA GLY A 328 3.68 0.77 1.75
C GLY A 328 4.03 2.00 0.94
N VAL A 329 5.33 2.31 0.91
CA VAL A 329 5.91 3.30 0.00
C VAL A 329 6.49 2.56 -1.20
N GLY A 330 6.05 2.93 -2.40
CA GLY A 330 6.57 2.38 -3.64
C GLY A 330 7.98 2.89 -3.92
N THR A 331 8.78 2.07 -4.60
CA THR A 331 10.05 2.47 -5.22
C THR A 331 10.00 2.15 -6.68
N VAL A 332 10.36 3.13 -7.50
CA VAL A 332 10.50 2.98 -8.95
C VAL A 332 11.97 3.12 -9.31
N SER A 333 12.37 2.41 -10.37
CA SER A 333 13.73 2.45 -10.88
C SER A 333 13.77 2.42 -12.40
N GLY A 334 14.82 3.01 -12.96
CA GLY A 334 15.07 3.03 -14.40
C GLY A 334 16.18 3.98 -14.82
N TRP A 335 16.41 4.04 -16.13
CA TRP A 335 17.37 4.94 -16.78
C TRP A 335 16.65 6.06 -17.55
N GLY A 336 15.40 6.34 -17.19
CA GLY A 336 14.63 7.41 -17.79
C GLY A 336 15.26 8.77 -17.63
N ARG A 337 14.66 9.77 -18.28
CA ARG A 337 15.14 11.14 -18.26
C ARG A 337 15.10 11.69 -16.83
N VAL A 338 16.20 12.29 -16.40
CA VAL A 338 16.32 12.90 -15.07
C VAL A 338 15.57 14.23 -14.91
N LEU A 339 15.12 14.80 -16.04
CA LEU A 339 14.38 16.05 -16.19
C LEU A 339 13.40 15.89 -17.36
N PHE A 340 12.27 16.58 -17.32
CA PHE A 340 11.36 16.66 -18.48
C PHE A 340 12.13 17.17 -19.72
N GLN A 341 12.06 16.43 -20.84
CA GLN A 341 12.85 16.66 -22.06
C GLN A 341 14.39 16.67 -21.87
N GLY A 342 14.87 16.23 -20.71
CA GLY A 342 16.29 16.15 -20.38
C GLY A 342 16.99 14.93 -21.00
N ARG A 343 18.26 14.74 -20.62
CA ARG A 343 19.03 13.54 -20.98
C ARG A 343 18.59 12.35 -20.13
N GLN A 344 18.70 11.16 -20.70
CA GLN A 344 18.57 9.90 -19.97
C GLN A 344 19.66 9.77 -18.91
N ALA A 345 19.33 9.11 -17.80
CA ALA A 345 20.32 8.77 -16.80
C ALA A 345 21.30 7.73 -17.35
N THR A 346 22.57 7.84 -16.97
CA THR A 346 23.59 6.86 -17.33
C THR A 346 23.67 5.77 -16.27
N THR A 347 23.66 6.17 -15.01
CA THR A 347 23.53 5.29 -13.85
C THR A 347 22.06 5.06 -13.50
N LEU A 348 21.72 3.82 -13.14
CA LEU A 348 20.38 3.43 -12.72
C LEU A 348 19.89 4.31 -11.57
N GLN A 349 18.71 4.91 -11.73
CA GLN A 349 18.07 5.76 -10.73
C GLN A 349 17.07 4.98 -9.90
N VAL A 350 16.88 5.40 -8.64
CA VAL A 350 15.76 4.97 -7.79
C VAL A 350 15.00 6.17 -7.25
N LEU A 351 13.68 6.04 -7.15
CA LEU A 351 12.80 7.05 -6.57
C LEU A 351 11.73 6.38 -5.70
N ARG A 352 11.59 6.86 -4.46
CA ARG A 352 10.49 6.47 -3.57
C ARG A 352 9.27 7.34 -3.85
N VAL A 353 8.13 6.72 -4.14
CA VAL A 353 6.87 7.38 -4.47
C VAL A 353 5.75 6.89 -3.55
N PRO A 354 4.97 7.79 -2.94
CA PRO A 354 3.81 7.38 -2.16
C PRO A 354 2.63 7.05 -3.09
N PHE A 355 1.80 6.11 -2.66
CA PHE A 355 0.55 5.82 -3.33
C PHE A 355 -0.43 7.00 -3.23
N VAL A 356 -1.16 7.26 -4.30
CA VAL A 356 -2.16 8.33 -4.36
C VAL A 356 -3.55 7.71 -4.43
N ASP A 357 -4.46 8.19 -3.58
CA ASP A 357 -5.83 7.71 -3.55
C ASP A 357 -6.55 7.96 -4.89
N ARG A 358 -7.51 7.09 -5.19
CA ARG A 358 -8.17 7.10 -6.51
C ARG A 358 -8.92 8.41 -6.79
N PRO A 359 -9.69 9.00 -5.87
CA PRO A 359 -10.29 10.32 -6.08
C PRO A 359 -9.28 11.42 -6.45
N THR A 360 -8.16 11.51 -5.73
CA THR A 360 -7.11 12.50 -6.01
C THR A 360 -6.45 12.24 -7.37
N CYS A 361 -6.12 10.98 -7.65
CA CYS A 361 -5.57 10.53 -8.93
C CYS A 361 -6.49 10.89 -10.11
N LEU A 362 -7.79 10.64 -10.01
CA LEU A 362 -8.77 10.99 -11.06
C LEU A 362 -8.92 12.49 -11.28
N LYS A 363 -8.83 13.29 -10.23
CA LYS A 363 -8.91 14.77 -10.34
C LYS A 363 -7.65 15.38 -10.95
N SER A 364 -6.54 14.65 -10.93
CA SER A 364 -5.25 15.16 -11.39
C SER A 364 -5.12 15.26 -12.92
N THR A 365 -5.95 14.55 -13.69
CA THR A 365 -5.83 14.44 -15.16
C THR A 365 -7.19 14.52 -15.84
N SER A 366 -7.23 15.02 -17.07
CA SER A 366 -8.42 14.94 -17.93
C SER A 366 -8.58 13.57 -18.61
N THR A 367 -7.54 12.74 -18.59
CA THR A 367 -7.52 11.39 -19.16
C THR A 367 -8.17 10.39 -18.20
N SER A 368 -8.94 9.45 -18.75
CA SER A 368 -9.64 8.44 -17.93
C SER A 368 -8.68 7.42 -17.33
N ILE A 369 -8.62 7.35 -16.00
CA ILE A 369 -7.82 6.35 -15.25
C ILE A 369 -8.69 5.14 -14.90
N LEU A 370 -8.34 4.00 -15.49
CA LEU A 370 -9.06 2.74 -15.36
C LEU A 370 -8.73 2.00 -14.06
N GLN A 371 -9.56 1.01 -13.68
CA GLN A 371 -9.42 0.25 -12.43
C GLN A 371 -8.19 -0.68 -12.38
N ASN A 372 -7.59 -0.94 -13.53
CA ASN A 372 -6.34 -1.68 -13.68
C ASN A 372 -5.10 -0.76 -13.59
N MET A 373 -5.28 0.51 -13.26
CA MET A 373 -4.21 1.50 -13.08
C MET A 373 -4.19 2.04 -11.64
N PHE A 374 -3.12 2.74 -11.28
CA PHE A 374 -3.04 3.56 -10.08
C PHE A 374 -2.03 4.70 -10.26
N CYS A 375 -2.17 5.75 -9.44
CA CYS A 375 -1.20 6.85 -9.38
C CYS A 375 -0.25 6.68 -8.18
N ALA A 376 0.99 7.09 -8.36
CA ALA A 376 1.94 7.28 -7.28
C ALA A 376 2.82 8.51 -7.56
N GLY A 377 3.15 9.26 -6.52
CA GLY A 377 3.95 10.49 -6.65
C GLY A 377 3.58 11.54 -5.62
N PHE A 378 4.24 12.70 -5.70
CA PHE A 378 4.09 13.78 -4.73
C PHE A 378 3.19 14.90 -5.26
N ALA A 379 2.24 15.37 -4.45
CA ALA A 379 1.31 16.43 -4.86
C ALA A 379 2.02 17.75 -5.21
N SER A 380 3.14 18.04 -4.54
CA SER A 380 4.00 19.20 -4.83
C SER A 380 4.68 19.14 -6.20
N GLY A 381 4.63 17.98 -6.88
CA GLY A 381 5.50 17.70 -8.01
C GLY A 381 6.96 17.68 -7.59
N GLY A 382 7.85 17.95 -8.54
CA GLY A 382 9.30 18.02 -8.29
C GLY A 382 9.99 16.68 -8.07
N ARG A 383 9.24 15.56 -8.04
CA ARG A 383 9.75 14.18 -8.04
C ARG A 383 8.77 13.25 -8.76
N ASP A 384 9.19 12.60 -9.84
CA ASP A 384 8.34 11.68 -10.62
C ASP A 384 9.17 10.78 -11.54
N THR A 385 8.54 9.72 -12.06
CA THR A 385 9.06 8.92 -13.18
C THR A 385 8.98 9.71 -14.48
N CYS A 386 9.89 9.45 -15.43
CA CYS A 386 9.90 10.15 -16.72
C CYS A 386 10.09 9.21 -17.90
N GLU A 387 10.12 9.78 -19.12
CA GLU A 387 10.37 9.03 -20.36
C GLU A 387 11.61 8.14 -20.25
N GLY A 388 11.50 6.87 -20.64
CA GLY A 388 12.58 5.87 -20.55
C GLY A 388 12.54 4.99 -19.29
N ASP A 389 11.71 5.33 -18.30
CA ASP A 389 11.37 4.42 -17.19
C ASP A 389 10.20 3.48 -17.53
N SER A 390 9.56 3.67 -18.69
CA SER A 390 8.43 2.88 -19.17
C SER A 390 8.71 1.38 -19.13
N GLY A 391 7.78 0.59 -18.59
CA GLY A 391 7.94 -0.85 -18.41
C GLY A 391 8.80 -1.25 -17.20
N GLY A 392 9.45 -0.29 -16.54
CA GLY A 392 10.21 -0.51 -15.31
C GLY A 392 9.32 -0.91 -14.11
N PRO A 393 9.93 -1.45 -13.04
CA PRO A 393 9.23 -1.87 -11.85
C PRO A 393 8.77 -0.69 -11.01
N HIS A 394 7.53 -0.76 -10.53
CA HIS A 394 7.16 -0.15 -9.25
C HIS A 394 7.08 -1.27 -8.22
N ALA A 395 7.96 -1.26 -7.22
CA ALA A 395 8.09 -2.30 -6.22
C ALA A 395 7.87 -1.77 -4.81
N THR A 396 7.34 -2.61 -3.93
CA THR A 396 7.11 -2.28 -2.52
C THR A 396 7.81 -3.31 -1.64
N GLU A 397 8.51 -2.83 -0.63
CA GLU A 397 9.24 -3.65 0.33
C GLU A 397 8.40 -3.92 1.59
N ILE A 398 8.51 -5.15 2.10
CA ILE A 398 7.95 -5.56 3.38
C ILE A 398 8.89 -6.58 4.02
N GLU A 399 9.34 -6.30 5.24
CA GLU A 399 10.19 -7.17 6.07
C GLU A 399 11.44 -7.73 5.34
N GLY A 400 12.06 -6.91 4.50
CA GLY A 400 13.26 -7.22 3.73
C GLY A 400 13.01 -7.90 2.39
N THR A 401 11.75 -8.10 1.98
CA THR A 401 11.38 -8.72 0.71
C THR A 401 10.61 -7.74 -0.18
N TRP A 402 11.06 -7.62 -1.42
CA TRP A 402 10.46 -6.73 -2.42
C TRP A 402 9.44 -7.46 -3.30
N PHE A 403 8.30 -6.82 -3.52
CA PHE A 403 7.22 -7.32 -4.36
C PHE A 403 6.92 -6.34 -5.49
N LEU A 404 6.68 -6.86 -6.69
CA LEU A 404 6.24 -6.06 -7.83
C LEU A 404 4.78 -5.65 -7.63
N THR A 405 4.53 -4.36 -7.49
CA THR A 405 3.20 -3.82 -7.23
C THR A 405 2.64 -3.06 -8.42
N GLY A 406 3.50 -2.49 -9.27
CA GLY A 406 3.12 -1.83 -10.50
C GLY A 406 4.18 -1.93 -11.61
N ILE A 407 3.79 -1.48 -12.80
CA ILE A 407 4.68 -1.31 -13.96
C ILE A 407 4.50 0.12 -14.45
N THR A 408 5.61 0.84 -14.63
CA THR A 408 5.59 2.22 -15.13
C THR A 408 4.94 2.26 -16.53
N SER A 409 3.89 3.06 -16.70
CA SER A 409 3.10 3.09 -17.94
C SER A 409 3.19 4.47 -18.61
N TRP A 410 2.62 5.51 -18.02
CA TRP A 410 2.61 6.86 -18.59
C TRP A 410 2.46 7.95 -17.52
N GLY A 411 2.59 9.22 -17.93
CA GLY A 411 2.40 10.39 -17.06
C GLY A 411 2.19 11.66 -17.88
N GLU A 412 1.51 12.66 -17.30
CA GLU A 412 1.32 13.98 -17.93
C GLU A 412 2.42 14.94 -17.50
N GLU A 413 3.50 15.00 -18.30
CA GLU A 413 4.71 15.77 -18.01
C GLU A 413 5.41 15.32 -16.72
N CYS A 414 6.72 15.14 -16.75
CA CYS A 414 7.43 14.58 -15.62
C CYS A 414 7.50 15.58 -14.46
N ALA A 415 7.01 15.17 -13.28
CA ALA A 415 7.16 15.89 -12.01
C ALA A 415 6.52 17.28 -11.96
N ARG A 416 5.42 17.47 -12.69
CA ARG A 416 4.60 18.67 -12.61
C ARG A 416 3.79 18.71 -11.31
N PRO A 417 3.71 19.86 -10.62
CA PRO A 417 2.83 20.01 -9.46
C PRO A 417 1.38 19.63 -9.79
N GLY A 418 0.77 18.83 -8.91
CA GLY A 418 -0.59 18.32 -9.08
C GLY A 418 -0.75 17.19 -10.11
N LYS A 419 0.34 16.67 -10.68
CA LYS A 419 0.36 15.48 -11.55
C LYS A 419 1.10 14.33 -10.87
N TYR A 420 0.82 13.11 -11.32
CA TYR A 420 1.37 11.88 -10.76
C TYR A 420 1.74 10.91 -11.88
N GLY A 421 2.73 10.05 -11.66
CA GLY A 421 2.99 8.91 -12.52
C GLY A 421 1.85 7.89 -12.46
N ILE A 422 1.51 7.32 -13.61
CA ILE A 422 0.47 6.29 -13.75
C ILE A 422 1.11 4.94 -14.03
N TYR A 423 0.69 3.95 -13.25
CA TYR A 423 1.25 2.60 -13.25
C TYR A 423 0.17 1.58 -13.54
N THR A 424 0.52 0.55 -14.30
CA THR A 424 -0.32 -0.65 -14.46
C THR A 424 -0.32 -1.43 -13.16
N ARG A 425 -1.50 -1.73 -12.62
CA ARG A 425 -1.70 -2.42 -11.34
C ARG A 425 -1.49 -3.93 -11.49
N VAL A 426 -0.32 -4.42 -11.11
CA VAL A 426 0.09 -5.84 -11.28
C VAL A 426 -0.85 -6.81 -10.56
N SER A 427 -1.48 -6.42 -9.45
CA SER A 427 -2.44 -7.25 -8.70
C SER A 427 -3.63 -7.74 -9.54
N LYS A 428 -3.96 -7.06 -10.65
CA LYS A 428 -5.02 -7.46 -11.59
C LYS A 428 -4.58 -8.54 -12.57
N TYR A 429 -3.27 -8.73 -12.76
CA TYR A 429 -2.69 -9.58 -13.80
C TYR A 429 -1.95 -10.81 -13.26
N VAL A 430 -1.80 -10.95 -11.94
CA VAL A 430 -1.07 -12.08 -11.31
C VAL A 430 -1.51 -13.44 -11.86
N LYS A 431 -2.82 -13.67 -12.01
CA LYS A 431 -3.35 -14.92 -12.57
C LYS A 431 -2.87 -15.18 -14.00
N TRP A 432 -2.96 -14.17 -14.86
CA TRP A 432 -2.50 -14.25 -16.25
C TRP A 432 -0.99 -14.47 -16.33
N ILE A 433 -0.21 -13.76 -15.52
CA ILE A 433 1.25 -13.92 -15.43
C ILE A 433 1.60 -15.36 -15.06
N LYS A 434 1.02 -15.88 -13.97
CA LYS A 434 1.28 -17.25 -13.49
C LYS A 434 0.90 -18.31 -14.52
N GLN A 435 -0.29 -18.20 -15.11
CA GLN A 435 -0.77 -19.17 -16.10
C GLN A 435 0.09 -19.19 -17.37
N THR A 436 0.53 -18.01 -17.84
CA THR A 436 1.33 -17.89 -19.08
C THR A 436 2.77 -18.37 -18.87
N THR A 437 3.37 -18.04 -17.72
CA THR A 437 4.77 -18.34 -17.41
C THR A 437 4.98 -19.67 -16.69
N ARG A 438 3.89 -20.33 -16.29
CA ARG A 438 3.88 -21.55 -15.46
C ARG A 438 4.57 -21.36 -14.10
N LEU A 439 4.52 -20.14 -13.56
CA LEU A 439 4.94 -19.86 -12.19
C LEU A 439 3.96 -20.51 -11.19
N PRO A 440 4.46 -21.03 -10.05
CA PRO A 440 3.63 -21.60 -8.98
C PRO A 440 2.75 -20.53 -8.30
#